data_AF-A0A5D0NEN8-F1
#
_entry.id   AF-A0A5D0NEN8-F1
#
_cell.length_a   1.000
_cell.length_b   1.000
_cell.length_c   1.000
_cell.angle_alpha   90.00
_cell.angle_beta   90.00
_cell.angle_gamma   90.00
#
_symmetry.space_group_name_H-M   'P 1'
#
loop_
_entity.id
_entity.type
_entity.pdbx_description
1 polymer ?
#
loop_
_entity_poly.entity_id
_entity_poly.type
_entity_poly.pdbx_seq_one_letter_code
_entity_poly.pdbx_strand_id
1 'polypeptide(L)'
;MPITDALVATLQAQLAGRPEEHVRLLRELGEEEVRSNYPVLVAAAFFLASNRRFFKSGTPADRAEVIEFVASLRERTTEASEKVDPDIAERLLLAVLGEGSISDIDDNTVYRTELFLLAGLTADANMDDAELDAFMAKARAMADEE
;
A
#
# COMPACT_ATOMS: atom_id res chain seq x y z
N MET A 1 3.03 -8.92 -17.84
CA MET A 1 1.62 -8.98 -18.30
C MET A 1 0.95 -7.69 -17.84
N PRO A 2 -0.03 -7.13 -18.56
CA PRO A 2 -0.65 -5.88 -18.12
C PRO A 2 -1.40 -6.07 -16.80
N ILE A 3 -1.52 -5.00 -16.01
CA ILE A 3 -2.40 -4.99 -14.85
C ILE A 3 -3.85 -5.16 -15.31
N THR A 4 -4.51 -6.23 -14.87
CA THR A 4 -5.88 -6.58 -15.27
C THR A 4 -6.91 -5.87 -14.39
N ASP A 5 -8.14 -5.75 -14.91
CA ASP A 5 -9.26 -5.16 -14.16
C ASP A 5 -9.58 -5.96 -12.89
N ALA A 6 -9.34 -7.27 -12.91
CA ALA A 6 -9.52 -8.14 -11.75
C ALA A 6 -8.52 -7.81 -10.62
N LEU A 7 -7.27 -7.52 -10.94
CA LEU A 7 -6.26 -7.09 -9.96
C LEU A 7 -6.65 -5.75 -9.33
N VAL A 8 -7.11 -4.80 -10.16
CA VAL A 8 -7.59 -3.48 -9.71
C VAL A 8 -8.78 -3.63 -8.78
N ALA A 9 -9.81 -4.38 -9.18
CA ALA A 9 -11.00 -4.62 -8.36
C ALA A 9 -10.64 -5.30 -7.01
N THR A 10 -9.69 -6.24 -7.04
CA THR A 10 -9.23 -6.95 -5.83
C THR A 10 -8.58 -6.01 -4.83
N LEU A 11 -7.66 -5.14 -5.28
CA LEU A 11 -7.04 -4.14 -4.40
C LEU A 11 -8.05 -3.08 -3.96
N GLN A 12 -8.89 -2.58 -4.86
CA GLN A 12 -9.92 -1.60 -4.53
C GLN A 12 -10.89 -2.09 -3.46
N ALA A 13 -11.27 -3.38 -3.47
CA ALA A 13 -12.09 -3.97 -2.42
C ALA A 13 -11.40 -3.88 -1.04
N GLN A 14 -10.10 -4.15 -0.98
CA GLN A 14 -9.31 -4.02 0.25
C GLN A 14 -9.30 -2.57 0.75
N LEU A 15 -9.00 -1.62 -0.13
CA LEU A 15 -8.86 -0.20 0.23
C LEU A 15 -10.20 0.47 0.59
N ALA A 16 -11.30 -0.03 0.03
CA ALA A 16 -12.65 0.36 0.41
C ALA A 16 -13.14 -0.27 1.73
N GLY A 17 -12.29 -1.03 2.44
CA GLY A 17 -12.67 -1.69 3.69
C GLY A 17 -13.70 -2.81 3.50
N ARG A 18 -13.66 -3.51 2.35
CA ARG A 18 -14.53 -4.65 2.03
C ARG A 18 -13.74 -5.97 2.08
N PRO A 19 -13.33 -6.46 3.27
CA PRO A 19 -12.40 -7.59 3.39
C PRO A 19 -12.97 -8.90 2.85
N GLU A 20 -14.29 -9.14 3.00
CA GLU A 20 -14.94 -10.34 2.47
C GLU A 20 -14.88 -10.38 0.93
N GLU A 21 -15.13 -9.24 0.30
CA GLU A 21 -15.08 -9.10 -1.16
C GLU A 21 -13.63 -9.19 -1.66
N HIS A 22 -12.68 -8.58 -0.96
CA HIS A 22 -11.26 -8.71 -1.27
C HIS A 22 -10.82 -10.18 -1.23
N VAL A 23 -11.17 -10.93 -0.18
CA VAL A 23 -10.83 -12.35 -0.07
C VAL A 23 -11.49 -13.19 -1.16
N ARG A 24 -12.74 -12.87 -1.53
CA ARG A 24 -13.44 -13.54 -2.62
C ARG A 24 -12.71 -13.33 -3.96
N LEU A 25 -12.45 -12.08 -4.32
CA LEU A 25 -11.77 -11.71 -5.57
C LEU A 25 -10.34 -12.25 -5.63
N LEU A 26 -9.59 -12.19 -4.53
CA LEU A 26 -8.22 -12.70 -4.46
C LEU A 26 -8.14 -14.21 -4.75
N ARG A 27 -9.17 -14.99 -4.37
CA ARG A 27 -9.26 -16.43 -4.68
C ARG A 27 -9.62 -16.73 -6.13
N GLU A 28 -10.20 -15.76 -6.83
CA GLU A 28 -10.59 -15.89 -8.24
C GLU A 28 -9.43 -15.53 -9.19
N LEU A 29 -8.38 -14.86 -8.68
CA LEU A 29 -7.17 -14.53 -9.43
C LEU A 29 -6.31 -15.76 -9.74
N GLY A 30 -5.62 -15.74 -10.89
CA GLY A 30 -4.65 -16.78 -11.22
C GLY A 30 -3.39 -16.68 -10.34
N GLU A 31 -2.80 -17.83 -9.98
CA GLU A 31 -1.57 -17.87 -9.16
C GLU A 31 -0.42 -17.04 -9.74
N GLU A 32 -0.27 -17.04 -11.06
CA GLU A 32 0.76 -16.25 -11.74
C GLU A 32 0.53 -14.73 -11.61
N GLU A 33 -0.73 -14.29 -11.69
CA GLU A 33 -1.11 -12.88 -11.52
C GLU A 33 -0.85 -12.42 -10.08
N VAL A 34 -1.24 -13.25 -9.11
CA VAL A 34 -1.01 -12.99 -7.67
C VAL A 34 0.47 -12.93 -7.34
N ARG A 35 1.31 -13.76 -7.98
CA ARG A 35 2.75 -13.80 -7.71
C ARG A 35 3.51 -12.66 -8.40
N SER A 36 3.06 -12.21 -9.56
CA SER A 36 3.85 -11.33 -10.43
C SER A 36 3.29 -9.92 -10.51
N ASN A 37 2.00 -9.75 -10.80
CA ASN A 37 1.42 -8.45 -11.12
C ASN A 37 0.75 -7.79 -9.91
N TYR A 38 0.17 -8.59 -9.00
CA TYR A 38 -0.49 -8.05 -7.81
C TYR A 38 0.47 -7.29 -6.87
N PRO A 39 1.70 -7.78 -6.60
CA PRO A 39 2.66 -7.04 -5.79
C PRO A 39 3.09 -5.72 -6.45
N VAL A 40 3.24 -5.70 -7.79
CA VAL A 40 3.57 -4.48 -8.55
C VAL A 40 2.47 -3.42 -8.40
N LEU A 41 1.20 -3.83 -8.52
CA LEU A 41 0.06 -2.93 -8.29
C LEU A 41 0.01 -2.41 -6.84
N VAL A 42 0.30 -3.27 -5.85
CA VAL A 42 0.36 -2.87 -4.44
C VAL A 42 1.50 -1.87 -4.19
N ALA A 43 2.69 -2.13 -4.73
CA ALA A 43 3.85 -1.23 -4.61
C ALA A 43 3.56 0.14 -5.25
N ALA A 44 2.97 0.18 -6.45
CA ALA A 44 2.58 1.43 -7.12
C ALA A 44 1.54 2.22 -6.30
N ALA A 45 0.52 1.54 -5.78
CA ALA A 45 -0.48 2.16 -4.92
C ALA A 45 0.14 2.68 -3.60
N PHE A 46 1.02 1.89 -2.99
CA PHE A 46 1.75 2.28 -1.78
C PHE A 46 2.62 3.52 -2.00
N PHE A 47 3.38 3.56 -3.10
CA PHE A 47 4.18 4.73 -3.47
C PHE A 47 3.29 5.98 -3.62
N LEU A 48 2.19 5.89 -4.36
CA LEU A 48 1.26 7.01 -4.56
C LEU A 48 0.62 7.49 -3.24
N ALA A 49 0.18 6.57 -2.39
CA ALA A 49 -0.45 6.88 -1.11
C ALA A 49 0.56 7.53 -0.15
N SER A 50 1.77 6.99 -0.09
CA SER A 50 2.86 7.51 0.73
C SER A 50 3.28 8.90 0.27
N ASN A 51 3.47 9.10 -1.03
CA ASN A 51 3.80 10.39 -1.62
C ASN A 51 2.69 11.42 -1.32
N ARG A 52 1.40 11.06 -1.47
CA ARG A 52 0.28 11.94 -1.11
C ARG A 52 0.28 12.34 0.36
N ARG A 53 0.64 11.43 1.28
CA ARG A 53 0.60 11.65 2.73
C ARG A 53 1.80 12.43 3.26
N PHE A 54 2.99 12.13 2.74
CA PHE A 54 4.26 12.57 3.31
C PHE A 54 5.01 13.58 2.43
N PHE A 55 4.70 13.75 1.15
CA PHE A 55 5.19 14.89 0.39
C PHE A 55 4.13 16.00 0.35
N LYS A 56 4.30 17.00 1.21
CA LYS A 56 3.43 18.17 1.25
C LYS A 56 4.20 19.38 0.72
N SER A 57 3.62 20.07 -0.26
CA SER A 57 4.19 21.31 -0.83
C SER A 57 5.62 21.18 -1.36
N GLY A 58 5.99 19.99 -1.85
CA GLY A 58 7.32 19.72 -2.42
C GLY A 58 8.41 19.36 -1.40
N THR A 59 8.06 19.22 -0.13
CA THR A 59 9.00 18.83 0.94
C THR A 59 8.59 17.46 1.49
N PRO A 60 9.52 16.50 1.59
CA PRO A 60 9.28 15.25 2.30
C PRO A 60 9.03 15.54 3.79
N ALA A 61 8.11 14.81 4.40
CA ALA A 61 7.90 14.80 5.82
C ALA A 61 9.17 14.34 6.55
N ASP A 62 9.33 14.78 7.78
CA ASP A 62 10.45 14.31 8.59
C ASP A 62 10.22 12.88 9.10
N ARG A 63 11.29 12.29 9.64
CA ARG A 63 11.25 10.94 10.22
C ARG A 63 10.27 10.84 11.40
N ALA A 64 10.05 11.91 12.16
CA ALA A 64 9.14 11.88 13.31
C ALA A 64 7.69 11.69 12.84
N GLU A 65 7.27 12.35 11.76
CA GLU A 65 5.94 12.13 11.17
C GLU A 65 5.74 10.67 10.70
N VAL A 66 6.79 10.02 10.18
CA VAL A 66 6.75 8.61 9.77
C VAL A 66 6.58 7.70 10.99
N ILE A 67 7.37 7.90 12.04
CA ILE A 67 7.28 7.14 13.30
C ILE A 67 5.88 7.31 13.93
N GLU A 68 5.37 8.54 14.00
CA GLU A 68 4.04 8.83 14.55
C GLU A 68 2.94 8.14 13.76
N PHE A 69 3.04 8.12 12.42
CA PHE A 69 2.08 7.40 11.58
C PHE A 69 2.12 5.89 11.84
N VAL A 70 3.31 5.28 11.87
CA VAL A 70 3.45 3.83 12.10
C VAL A 70 2.97 3.45 13.51
N ALA A 71 3.28 4.25 14.52
CA ALA A 71 2.75 4.07 15.87
C ALA A 71 1.22 4.14 15.89
N SER A 72 0.64 5.19 15.31
CA SER A 72 -0.82 5.36 15.18
C SER A 72 -1.48 4.19 14.45
N LEU A 73 -0.86 3.68 13.37
CA LEU A 73 -1.37 2.53 12.63
C LEU A 73 -1.44 1.27 13.49
N ARG A 74 -0.38 0.99 14.25
CA ARG A 74 -0.30 -0.18 15.14
C ARG A 74 -1.30 -0.13 16.28
N GLU A 75 -1.68 1.07 16.73
CA GLU A 75 -2.68 1.27 17.78
C GLU A 75 -4.13 1.02 17.32
N ARG A 76 -4.41 0.99 16.01
CA ARG A 76 -5.79 0.90 15.49
C ARG A 76 -6.46 -0.43 15.81
N THR A 77 -5.71 -1.52 15.71
CA THR A 77 -6.23 -2.88 15.94
C THR A 77 -5.16 -3.77 16.56
N THR A 78 -5.59 -4.80 17.30
CA THR A 78 -4.68 -5.83 17.81
C THR A 78 -3.92 -6.52 16.68
N GLU A 79 -4.60 -6.75 15.55
CA GLU A 79 -3.98 -7.35 14.37
C GLU A 79 -2.85 -6.47 13.80
N ALA A 80 -3.06 -5.15 13.69
CA ALA A 80 -2.03 -4.24 13.22
C ALA A 80 -0.84 -4.20 14.18
N SER A 81 -1.09 -4.19 15.49
CA SER A 81 -0.04 -4.22 16.52
C SER A 81 0.87 -5.44 16.42
N GLU A 82 0.30 -6.61 16.08
CA GLU A 82 1.00 -7.89 15.95
C GLU A 82 1.66 -8.10 14.59
N LYS A 83 1.04 -7.61 13.50
CA LYS A 83 1.48 -7.90 12.13
C LYS A 83 2.34 -6.81 11.50
N VAL A 84 2.28 -5.58 11.98
CA VAL A 84 3.10 -4.48 11.47
C VAL A 84 4.35 -4.38 12.33
N ASP A 85 5.47 -4.83 11.77
CA ASP A 85 6.80 -4.56 12.32
C ASP A 85 7.12 -3.06 12.10
N PRO A 86 7.31 -2.27 13.18
CA PRO A 86 7.53 -0.84 13.04
C PRO A 86 8.83 -0.51 12.33
N ASP A 87 9.90 -1.28 12.54
CA ASP A 87 11.20 -1.00 11.92
C ASP A 87 11.12 -1.19 10.40
N ILE A 88 10.44 -2.26 9.95
CA ILE A 88 10.23 -2.53 8.52
C ILE A 88 9.29 -1.49 7.91
N ALA A 89 8.19 -1.16 8.60
CA ALA A 89 7.21 -0.20 8.14
C ALA A 89 7.81 1.21 7.94
N GLU A 90 8.56 1.69 8.93
CA GLU A 90 9.23 2.99 8.86
C GLU A 90 10.27 3.02 7.75
N ARG A 91 11.06 1.96 7.59
CA ARG A 91 12.06 1.85 6.52
C ARG A 91 11.44 1.88 5.13
N LEU A 92 10.29 1.22 4.92
CA LEU A 92 9.57 1.26 3.64
C LEU A 92 9.08 2.67 3.30
N LEU A 93 8.47 3.36 4.28
CA LEU A 93 8.02 4.73 4.09
C LEU A 93 9.19 5.69 3.82
N LEU A 94 10.27 5.59 4.59
CA LEU A 94 11.48 6.40 4.38
C LEU A 94 12.10 6.13 3.00
N ALA A 95 12.11 4.88 2.53
CA ALA A 95 12.63 4.55 1.20
C ALA A 95 11.84 5.25 0.09
N VAL A 96 10.52 5.36 0.21
CA VAL A 96 9.67 6.15 -0.70
C VAL A 96 10.03 7.64 -0.66
N LEU A 97 10.46 8.15 0.50
CA LEU A 97 10.96 9.52 0.67
C LEU A 97 12.39 9.73 0.16
N GLY A 98 13.03 8.70 -0.40
CA GLY A 98 14.41 8.74 -0.86
C GLY A 98 15.44 8.57 0.27
N GLU A 99 15.01 8.14 1.45
CA GLU A 99 15.85 7.90 2.62
C GLU A 99 16.01 6.42 2.94
N GLY A 100 17.25 5.98 3.13
CA GLY A 100 17.53 4.60 3.54
C GLY A 100 17.43 3.59 2.39
N SER A 101 17.31 2.30 2.75
CA SER A 101 17.25 1.18 1.81
C SER A 101 16.48 0.02 2.43
N ILE A 102 15.90 -0.81 1.57
CA ILE A 102 15.13 -2.02 1.91
C ILE A 102 15.71 -3.28 1.26
N SER A 103 16.93 -3.21 0.71
CA SER A 103 17.52 -4.30 -0.09
C SER A 103 17.84 -5.58 0.70
N ASP A 104 17.87 -5.50 2.03
CA ASP A 104 18.05 -6.60 2.98
C ASP A 104 16.72 -7.22 3.46
N ILE A 105 15.57 -6.70 3.01
CA ILE A 105 14.24 -7.17 3.38
C ILE A 105 13.71 -8.06 2.24
N ASP A 106 13.16 -9.23 2.57
CA ASP A 106 12.61 -10.12 1.55
C ASP A 106 11.31 -9.58 0.94
N ASP A 107 11.11 -9.83 -0.36
CA ASP A 107 9.98 -9.31 -1.14
C ASP A 107 8.60 -9.62 -0.52
N ASN A 108 8.46 -10.78 0.12
CA ASN A 108 7.19 -11.16 0.74
C ASN A 108 6.92 -10.35 2.02
N THR A 109 7.95 -10.06 2.81
CA THR A 109 7.86 -9.15 3.96
C THR A 109 7.59 -7.72 3.52
N VAL A 110 8.22 -7.24 2.43
CA VAL A 110 7.94 -5.95 1.81
C VAL A 110 6.46 -5.86 1.41
N TYR A 111 6.02 -6.76 0.53
CA TYR A 111 4.65 -6.79 0.00
C TYR A 111 3.59 -6.82 1.12
N ARG A 112 3.77 -7.69 2.13
CA ARG A 112 2.82 -7.79 3.24
C ARG A 112 2.75 -6.49 4.04
N THR A 113 3.89 -5.86 4.29
CA THR A 113 3.96 -4.62 5.07
C THR A 113 3.36 -3.45 4.28
N GLU A 114 3.65 -3.36 2.98
CA GLU A 114 3.04 -2.38 2.08
C GLU A 114 1.52 -2.47 2.07
N LEU A 115 0.94 -3.68 2.06
CA LEU A 115 -0.52 -3.87 2.08
C LEU A 115 -1.15 -3.30 3.36
N PHE A 116 -0.52 -3.50 4.53
CA PHE A 116 -0.98 -2.94 5.80
C PHE A 116 -0.83 -1.42 5.85
N LEU A 117 0.32 -0.91 5.41
CA LEU A 117 0.58 0.53 5.36
C LEU A 117 -0.38 1.23 4.42
N LEU A 118 -0.58 0.67 3.23
CA LEU A 118 -1.50 1.18 2.22
C LEU A 118 -2.92 1.28 2.79
N ALA A 119 -3.42 0.23 3.45
CA ALA A 119 -4.73 0.26 4.10
C ALA A 119 -4.85 1.40 5.13
N GLY A 120 -3.81 1.61 5.95
CA GLY A 120 -3.72 2.72 6.90
C GLY A 120 -3.72 4.10 6.23
N LEU A 121 -2.92 4.26 5.18
CA LEU A 121 -2.81 5.51 4.40
C LEU A 121 -4.14 5.86 3.72
N THR A 122 -4.82 4.90 3.12
CA THR A 122 -6.14 5.14 2.52
C THR A 122 -7.22 5.41 3.54
N ALA A 123 -7.19 4.74 4.70
CA ALA A 123 -8.12 5.03 5.79
C ALA A 123 -7.97 6.48 6.29
N ASP A 124 -6.73 6.97 6.39
CA ASP A 124 -6.46 8.37 6.79
C ASP A 124 -6.85 9.39 5.72
N ALA A 125 -6.72 9.00 4.45
CA ALA A 125 -7.13 9.85 3.34
C ALA A 125 -8.65 10.02 3.25
N ASN A 126 -9.43 9.08 3.82
CA ASN A 126 -10.89 9.08 3.85
C ASN A 126 -11.51 9.41 2.48
N MET A 127 -11.01 8.73 1.44
CA MET A 127 -11.44 8.92 0.06
C MET A 127 -12.87 8.47 -0.13
N ASP A 128 -13.65 9.22 -0.90
CA ASP A 128 -14.92 8.71 -1.42
C ASP A 128 -14.71 7.69 -2.56
N ASP A 129 -15.79 7.06 -3.03
CA ASP A 129 -15.71 6.04 -4.07
C ASP A 129 -15.08 6.58 -5.38
N ALA A 130 -15.38 7.83 -5.75
CA ALA A 130 -14.86 8.43 -6.98
C ALA A 130 -13.38 8.80 -6.85
N GLU A 131 -12.96 9.27 -5.67
CA GLU A 131 -11.56 9.51 -5.35
C GLU A 131 -10.75 8.21 -5.30
N LEU A 132 -11.33 7.14 -4.76
CA LEU A 132 -10.71 5.82 -4.74
C LEU A 132 -10.57 5.25 -6.16
N ASP A 133 -11.60 5.35 -7.00
CA ASP A 133 -11.53 4.95 -8.42
C ASP A 133 -10.40 5.71 -9.15
N ALA A 134 -10.32 7.03 -8.96
CA ALA A 134 -9.27 7.86 -9.55
C ALA A 134 -7.87 7.50 -9.02
N PHE A 135 -7.76 7.16 -7.73
CA PHE A 135 -6.52 6.67 -7.13
C PHE A 135 -6.10 5.34 -7.75
N MET A 136 -7.02 4.39 -7.88
CA MET A 136 -6.77 3.08 -8.49
C MET A 136 -6.37 3.18 -9.96
N ALA A 137 -6.98 4.10 -10.72
CA ALA A 137 -6.58 4.35 -12.10
C ALA A 137 -5.13 4.86 -12.21
N LYS A 138 -4.70 5.72 -11.29
CA LYS A 138 -3.30 6.19 -11.23
C LYS A 138 -2.33 5.08 -10.82
N ALA A 139 -2.71 4.27 -9.82
CA ALA A 139 -1.91 3.13 -9.37
C ALA A 139 -1.70 2.12 -10.50
N ARG A 140 -2.76 1.82 -11.26
CA ARG A 140 -2.67 0.97 -12.45
C ARG A 140 -1.72 1.54 -13.49
N ALA A 141 -1.89 2.82 -13.86
CA ALA A 141 -1.05 3.45 -14.87
C ALA A 141 0.43 3.40 -14.49
N MET A 142 0.76 3.67 -13.22
CA MET A 142 2.11 3.55 -12.71
C MET A 142 2.63 2.12 -12.73
N ALA A 143 1.81 1.14 -12.32
CA ALA A 143 2.20 -0.27 -12.33
C ALA A 143 2.37 -0.85 -13.75
N ASP A 144 1.70 -0.30 -14.76
CA ASP A 144 1.89 -0.67 -16.17
C ASP A 144 3.18 -0.06 -16.78
N GLU A 145 3.81 0.92 -16.13
CA GLU A 145 5.06 1.58 -16.56
C GLU A 145 6.34 0.93 -15.99
N GLU A 146 6.23 0.07 -14.97
CA GLU A 146 7.32 -0.72 -14.36
C GLU A 146 7.67 -1.99 -15.17
#